data_AF-A0A432JCS5-F1
#
_entry.id   AF-A0A432JCS5-F1
#
_cell.length_a   1.000
_cell.length_b   1.000
_cell.length_c   1.000
_cell.angle_alpha   90.00
_cell.angle_beta   90.00
_cell.angle_gamma   90.00
#
_symmetry.space_group_name_H-M   'P 1'
#
loop_
_entity.id
_entity.type
_entity.pdbx_description
1 polymer ?
#
loop_
_entity_poly.entity_id
_entity_poly.type
_entity_poly.pdbx_seq_one_letter_code
_entity_poly.pdbx_strand_id
1 'polypeptide(L)'
;MMVVSDAFALVEPAIRKALQSSIEHLRQRFAISTEIEVSLDGLKPWMECFRTIQGAEIWKSLGSWITAENPVLGPGIDKRIATARKITESQVTTARAAHKQFVDRLQKIMTPGDVLCLPTSPRVAPLKGTDTNTIEDIYRYQAMCLLSIA
;
A
#
# COMPACT_ATOMS: atom_id res chain seq x y z
N MET A 1 -17.44 -10.25 -8.26
CA MET A 1 -16.61 -9.10 -7.83
C MET A 1 -16.71 -8.96 -6.33
N MET A 2 -15.63 -8.57 -5.69
CA MET A 2 -15.56 -8.40 -4.23
C MET A 2 -15.14 -6.97 -3.90
N VAL A 3 -16.02 -6.22 -3.23
CA VAL A 3 -15.74 -4.85 -2.78
C VAL A 3 -14.97 -4.91 -1.46
N VAL A 4 -13.77 -4.32 -1.44
CA VAL A 4 -12.84 -4.42 -0.31
C VAL A 4 -13.18 -3.35 0.74
N SER A 5 -14.01 -3.69 1.72
CA SER A 5 -14.62 -2.75 2.65
C SER A 5 -13.59 -2.06 3.57
N ASP A 6 -12.56 -2.79 4.01
CA ASP A 6 -11.45 -2.26 4.82
C ASP A 6 -10.54 -1.32 4.03
N ALA A 7 -10.41 -1.49 2.71
CA ALA A 7 -9.75 -0.51 1.84
C ALA A 7 -10.61 0.76 1.69
N PHE A 8 -11.92 0.63 1.45
CA PHE A 8 -12.83 1.77 1.41
C PHE A 8 -12.90 2.49 2.76
N ALA A 9 -12.73 1.79 3.89
CA ALA A 9 -12.67 2.35 5.23
C ALA A 9 -11.62 3.46 5.39
N LEU A 10 -10.51 3.37 4.65
CA LEU A 10 -9.40 4.33 4.67
C LEU A 10 -9.60 5.57 3.77
N VAL A 11 -10.65 5.59 2.95
CA VAL A 11 -10.92 6.66 1.99
C VAL A 11 -11.70 7.80 2.65
N GLU A 12 -11.32 9.04 2.32
CA GLU A 12 -12.04 10.25 2.75
C GLU A 12 -13.55 10.15 2.41
N PRO A 13 -14.46 10.56 3.30
CA PRO A 13 -15.91 10.37 3.11
C PRO A 13 -16.45 10.94 1.78
N ALA A 14 -15.94 12.09 1.35
CA ALA A 14 -16.35 12.71 0.08
C ALA A 14 -15.97 11.86 -1.14
N ILE A 15 -14.79 11.23 -1.10
CA ILE A 15 -14.29 10.36 -2.18
C ILE A 15 -15.02 9.02 -2.16
N ARG A 16 -15.25 8.45 -0.99
CA ARG A 16 -16.08 7.24 -0.86
C ARG A 16 -17.47 7.47 -1.46
N LYS A 17 -18.10 8.61 -1.13
CA LYS A 17 -19.41 8.99 -1.69
C LYS A 17 -19.35 9.15 -3.21
N ALA A 18 -18.31 9.80 -3.73
CA ALA A 18 -18.14 10.00 -5.18
C ALA A 18 -17.95 8.68 -5.95
N LEU A 19 -17.34 7.66 -5.32
CA LEU A 19 -17.13 6.34 -5.94
C LEU A 19 -18.37 5.44 -5.90
N GLN A 20 -19.37 5.76 -5.09
CA GLN A 20 -20.52 4.89 -4.83
C GLN A 20 -21.31 4.53 -6.10
N SER A 21 -21.57 5.50 -6.99
CA SER A 21 -22.29 5.25 -8.24
C SER A 21 -21.51 4.34 -9.19
N SER A 22 -20.18 4.52 -9.28
CA SER A 22 -19.31 3.66 -10.08
C SER A 22 -19.27 2.23 -9.54
N ILE A 23 -19.21 2.05 -8.22
CA ILE A 23 -19.28 0.72 -7.59
C ILE A 23 -20.62 0.07 -7.91
N GLU A 24 -21.73 0.80 -7.80
CA GLU A 24 -23.06 0.26 -8.11
C GLU A 24 -23.19 -0.14 -9.59
N HIS A 25 -22.70 0.68 -10.51
CA HIS A 25 -22.64 0.30 -11.92
C HIS A 25 -21.77 -0.93 -12.17
N LEU A 26 -20.67 -1.10 -11.44
CA LEU A 26 -19.84 -2.30 -11.53
C LEU A 26 -20.59 -3.51 -10.98
N ARG A 27 -21.29 -3.40 -9.84
CA ARG A 27 -22.07 -4.49 -9.24
C ARG A 27 -23.04 -5.12 -10.24
N GLN A 28 -23.72 -4.30 -11.04
CA GLN A 28 -24.67 -4.75 -12.06
C GLN A 28 -24.03 -5.54 -13.21
N ARG A 29 -22.70 -5.49 -13.37
CA ARG A 29 -21.97 -6.25 -14.41
C ARG A 29 -21.49 -7.62 -13.96
N PHE A 30 -21.63 -7.95 -12.67
CA PHE A 30 -21.23 -9.25 -12.12
C PHE A 30 -22.45 -10.00 -11.60
N ALA A 31 -22.52 -11.31 -11.88
CA ALA A 31 -23.58 -12.17 -11.36
C ALA A 31 -23.58 -12.23 -9.82
N ILE A 32 -22.39 -12.16 -9.21
CA ILE A 32 -22.20 -12.14 -7.76
C ILE A 32 -21.35 -10.94 -7.40
N SER A 33 -21.86 -10.14 -6.46
CA SER A 33 -21.10 -9.09 -5.78
C SER A 33 -21.21 -9.26 -4.28
N THR A 34 -20.06 -9.27 -3.60
CA THR A 34 -19.97 -9.33 -2.14
C THR A 34 -19.12 -8.19 -1.60
N GLU A 35 -19.25 -7.91 -0.31
CA GLU A 35 -18.29 -7.09 0.44
C GLU A 35 -17.38 -8.00 1.26
N ILE A 36 -16.09 -7.71 1.29
CA ILE A 36 -15.08 -8.48 2.02
C ILE A 36 -14.10 -7.56 2.72
N GLU A 37 -13.51 -8.05 3.81
CA GLU A 37 -12.31 -7.46 4.41
C GLU A 37 -11.11 -8.32 4.03
N VAL A 38 -10.09 -7.70 3.43
CA VAL A 38 -8.87 -8.44 3.05
C VAL A 38 -7.90 -8.59 4.20
N SER A 39 -7.98 -7.74 5.23
CA SER A 39 -7.17 -7.82 6.44
C SER A 39 -7.98 -8.27 7.67
N LEU A 40 -7.29 -8.85 8.66
CA LEU A 40 -7.85 -9.17 9.99
C LEU A 40 -7.49 -8.12 11.04
N ASP A 41 -6.36 -7.44 10.86
CA ASP A 41 -5.74 -6.51 11.79
C ASP A 41 -5.55 -5.11 11.15
N GLY A 42 -6.25 -4.86 10.05
CA GLY A 42 -6.16 -3.64 9.25
C GLY A 42 -4.99 -3.64 8.27
N LEU A 43 -4.89 -2.59 7.45
CA LEU A 43 -3.94 -2.54 6.33
C LEU A 43 -2.58 -1.92 6.69
N LYS A 44 -2.44 -1.39 7.92
CA LYS A 44 -1.17 -0.84 8.41
C LYS A 44 -0.05 -1.91 8.44
N PRO A 45 -0.26 -3.12 9.00
CA PRO A 45 0.76 -4.18 8.98
C PRO A 45 1.20 -4.58 7.56
N TRP A 46 0.29 -4.55 6.59
CA TRP A 46 0.58 -4.85 5.19
C TRP A 46 1.54 -3.81 4.59
N MET A 47 1.25 -2.53 4.86
CA MET A 47 2.11 -1.43 4.45
C MET A 47 3.49 -1.45 5.12
N GLU A 48 3.57 -1.75 6.42
CA GLU A 48 4.85 -1.87 7.15
C GLU A 48 5.71 -3.02 6.62
N CYS A 49 5.07 -4.16 6.34
CA CYS A 49 5.67 -5.31 5.69
C CYS A 49 6.24 -4.93 4.31
N PHE A 50 5.42 -4.30 3.46
CA PHE A 50 5.84 -3.80 2.16
C PHE A 50 7.04 -2.84 2.25
N ARG A 51 6.99 -1.85 3.14
CA ARG A 51 8.09 -0.87 3.33
C ARG A 51 9.40 -1.51 3.73
N THR A 52 9.34 -2.51 4.61
CA THR A 52 10.53 -3.23 5.09
C THR A 52 11.17 -4.02 3.96
N ILE A 53 10.36 -4.78 3.23
CA ILE A 53 10.81 -5.57 2.09
C ILE A 53 11.38 -4.69 0.99
N GLN A 54 10.60 -3.70 0.53
CA GLN A 54 10.98 -2.81 -0.56
C GLN A 54 12.24 -1.99 -0.18
N GLY A 55 12.31 -1.49 1.06
CA GLY A 55 13.48 -0.76 1.53
C GLY A 55 14.76 -1.60 1.46
N ALA A 56 14.71 -2.86 1.91
CA ALA A 56 15.84 -3.77 1.82
C ALA A 56 16.25 -4.05 0.37
N GLU A 57 15.28 -4.26 -0.53
CA GLU A 57 15.53 -4.48 -1.96
C GLU A 57 16.14 -3.24 -2.63
N ILE A 58 15.66 -2.04 -2.29
CA ILE A 58 16.24 -0.77 -2.75
C ILE A 58 17.69 -0.66 -2.29
N TRP A 59 17.98 -0.91 -1.01
CA TRP A 59 19.35 -0.80 -0.50
C TRP A 59 20.28 -1.86 -1.11
N LYS A 60 19.78 -3.09 -1.30
CA LYS A 60 20.52 -4.14 -2.02
C LYS A 60 20.85 -3.73 -3.45
N SER A 61 19.94 -3.05 -4.14
CA SER A 61 20.08 -2.69 -5.55
C SER A 61 20.92 -1.42 -5.76
N LEU A 62 20.75 -0.41 -4.91
CA LEU A 62 21.32 0.93 -5.10
C LEU A 62 22.37 1.31 -4.06
N GLY A 63 22.49 0.57 -2.95
CA GLY A 63 23.31 0.97 -1.80
C GLY A 63 24.79 1.11 -2.11
N SER A 64 25.35 0.21 -2.93
CA SER A 64 26.76 0.29 -3.36
C SER A 64 27.01 1.56 -4.19
N TRP A 65 26.13 1.87 -5.14
CA TRP A 65 26.22 3.07 -5.97
C TRP A 65 26.06 4.35 -5.15
N ILE A 66 25.04 4.41 -4.27
CA ILE A 66 24.82 5.56 -3.38
C ILE A 66 26.04 5.82 -2.50
N THR A 67 26.67 4.75 -2.00
CA THR A 67 27.85 4.87 -1.13
C THR A 67 29.08 5.34 -1.91
N ALA A 68 29.26 4.87 -3.15
CA ALA A 68 30.40 5.23 -3.99
C ALA A 68 30.29 6.66 -4.55
N GLU A 69 29.13 7.01 -5.10
CA GLU A 69 28.93 8.28 -5.81
C GLU A 69 28.47 9.42 -4.90
N ASN A 70 27.96 9.11 -3.69
CA ASN A 70 27.43 10.08 -2.73
C ASN A 70 26.57 11.19 -3.37
N PRO A 71 25.51 10.81 -4.12
CA PRO A 71 24.72 11.77 -4.89
C PRO A 71 23.92 12.71 -3.97
N VAL A 72 23.63 13.92 -4.46
CA VAL A 72 22.67 14.82 -3.80
C VAL A 72 21.26 14.29 -4.05
N LEU A 73 20.62 13.75 -3.01
CA LEU A 73 19.26 13.22 -3.07
C LEU A 73 18.23 14.26 -2.64
N GLY A 74 17.04 14.21 -3.24
CA GLY A 74 15.91 15.03 -2.79
C GLY A 74 15.50 14.65 -1.36
N PRO A 75 14.96 15.58 -0.54
CA PRO A 75 14.76 15.36 0.90
C PRO A 75 13.95 14.10 1.27
N GLY A 76 12.89 13.80 0.49
CA GLY A 76 12.08 12.60 0.72
C GLY A 76 12.78 11.30 0.33
N ILE A 77 13.66 11.33 -0.68
CA ILE A 77 14.45 10.16 -1.10
C ILE A 77 15.56 9.91 -0.08
N ASP A 78 16.25 10.97 0.35
CA ASP A 78 17.34 10.89 1.33
C ASP A 78 16.88 10.20 2.63
N LYS A 79 15.76 10.65 3.20
CA LYS A 79 15.14 10.00 4.38
C LYS A 79 14.85 8.51 4.14
N ARG A 80 14.32 8.15 2.96
CA ARG A 80 13.97 6.75 2.62
C ARG A 80 15.21 5.89 2.46
N ILE A 81 16.27 6.40 1.84
CA ILE A 81 17.56 5.70 1.74
C ILE A 81 18.20 5.53 3.12
N ALA A 82 18.15 6.56 3.97
CA ALA A 82 18.64 6.49 5.34
C ALA A 82 17.89 5.44 6.18
N THR A 83 16.57 5.28 5.98
CA THR A 83 15.81 4.17 6.57
C THR A 83 16.20 2.83 5.97
N ALA A 84 16.24 2.73 4.64
CA ALA A 84 16.53 1.50 3.91
C ALA A 84 17.88 0.88 4.30
N ARG A 85 18.91 1.71 4.45
CA ARG A 85 20.26 1.30 4.88
C ARG A 85 20.29 0.64 6.27
N LYS A 86 19.32 0.93 7.14
CA LYS A 86 19.25 0.41 8.51
C LYS A 86 18.44 -0.88 8.64
N ILE A 87 17.80 -1.34 7.56
CA ILE A 87 16.97 -2.54 7.60
C ILE A 87 17.88 -3.77 7.72
N THR A 88 17.59 -4.62 8.70
CA THR A 88 18.37 -5.84 8.98
C THR A 88 17.78 -7.07 8.29
N GLU A 89 18.60 -8.10 8.08
CA GLU A 89 18.14 -9.38 7.54
C GLU A 89 17.07 -10.04 8.40
N SER A 90 17.15 -9.88 9.72
CA SER A 90 16.12 -10.37 10.65
C SER A 90 14.78 -9.67 10.42
N GLN A 91 14.78 -8.34 10.26
CA GLN A 91 13.55 -7.60 9.92
C GLN A 91 12.97 -8.03 8.58
N VAL A 92 13.81 -8.26 7.57
CA VAL A 92 13.37 -8.77 6.26
C VAL A 92 12.75 -10.16 6.40
N THR A 93 13.36 -11.04 7.20
CA THR A 93 12.87 -12.41 7.43
C THR A 93 11.49 -12.38 8.10
N THR A 94 11.32 -11.57 9.15
CA THR A 94 10.03 -11.35 9.80
C THR A 94 8.99 -10.78 8.84
N ALA A 95 9.34 -9.76 8.05
CA ALA A 95 8.44 -9.17 7.07
C ALA A 95 8.03 -10.18 5.99
N ARG A 96 8.94 -11.03 5.49
CA ARG A 96 8.61 -12.09 4.52
C ARG A 96 7.67 -13.15 5.10
N ALA A 97 7.83 -13.49 6.38
CA ALA A 97 6.90 -14.39 7.06
C ALA A 97 5.48 -13.76 7.15
N ALA A 98 5.39 -12.49 7.52
CA ALA A 98 4.12 -11.75 7.53
C ALA A 98 3.50 -11.63 6.13
N HIS A 99 4.31 -11.28 5.11
CA HIS A 99 3.88 -11.24 3.72
C HIS A 99 3.25 -12.56 3.27
N LYS A 100 3.86 -13.70 3.62
CA LYS A 100 3.29 -15.01 3.32
C LYS A 100 1.90 -15.19 3.95
N GLN A 101 1.70 -14.75 5.19
CA GLN A 101 0.40 -14.83 5.86
C GLN A 101 -0.67 -13.98 5.14
N PHE A 102 -0.30 -12.79 4.66
CA PHE A 102 -1.21 -11.92 3.90
C PHE A 102 -1.59 -12.55 2.55
N VAL A 103 -0.62 -13.10 1.82
CA VAL A 103 -0.86 -13.84 0.56
C VAL A 103 -1.73 -15.06 0.79
N ASP A 104 -1.43 -15.87 1.81
CA ASP A 104 -2.20 -17.06 2.16
C ASP A 104 -3.65 -16.69 2.53
N ARG A 105 -3.89 -15.51 3.11
CA ARG A 105 -5.24 -15.00 3.37
C ARG A 105 -5.97 -14.64 2.08
N LEU A 106 -5.36 -13.88 1.18
CA LEU A 106 -5.96 -13.55 -0.11
C LEU A 106 -6.31 -14.82 -0.90
N GLN A 107 -5.41 -15.81 -0.92
CA GLN A 107 -5.65 -17.09 -1.58
C GLN A 107 -6.80 -17.91 -0.97
N LYS A 108 -7.10 -17.73 0.32
CA LYS A 108 -8.23 -18.41 0.97
C LYS A 108 -9.58 -17.78 0.66
N ILE A 109 -9.61 -16.46 0.43
CA ILE A 109 -10.85 -15.71 0.21
C ILE A 109 -11.15 -15.50 -1.28
N MET A 110 -10.15 -15.68 -2.15
CA MET A 110 -10.28 -15.50 -3.59
C MET A 110 -10.19 -16.83 -4.33
N THR A 111 -10.99 -16.96 -5.37
CA THR A 111 -10.94 -18.07 -6.33
C THR A 111 -10.61 -17.56 -7.74
N PRO A 112 -10.12 -18.42 -8.65
CA PRO A 112 -9.86 -18.00 -10.03
C PRO A 112 -11.10 -17.39 -10.68
N GLY A 113 -10.96 -16.17 -11.22
CA GLY A 113 -12.05 -15.39 -11.82
C GLY A 113 -12.62 -14.31 -10.91
N ASP A 114 -12.30 -14.33 -9.61
CA ASP A 114 -12.65 -13.24 -8.73
C ASP A 114 -11.87 -11.96 -9.05
N VAL A 115 -12.55 -10.83 -8.87
CA VAL A 115 -12.01 -9.49 -9.10
C VAL A 115 -12.21 -8.66 -7.84
N LEU A 116 -11.13 -8.09 -7.31
CA LEU A 116 -11.17 -7.12 -6.22
C LEU A 116 -11.54 -5.73 -6.75
N CYS A 117 -12.50 -5.09 -6.10
CA CYS A 117 -12.85 -3.70 -6.30
C CYS A 117 -12.37 -2.90 -5.08
N LEU A 118 -11.38 -2.05 -5.29
CA LEU A 118 -10.74 -1.24 -4.26
C LEU A 118 -10.43 0.17 -4.79
N PRO A 119 -10.38 1.19 -3.91
CA PRO A 119 -9.95 2.54 -4.27
C PRO A 119 -8.46 2.58 -4.63
N THR A 120 -8.10 3.34 -5.66
CA THR A 120 -6.69 3.53 -6.06
C THR A 120 -5.92 4.51 -5.16
N SER A 121 -6.64 5.44 -4.53
CA SER A 121 -6.08 6.47 -3.63
C SER A 121 -7.10 6.79 -2.53
N PRO A 122 -6.67 7.07 -1.30
CA PRO A 122 -7.58 7.41 -0.21
C PRO A 122 -8.12 8.85 -0.29
N ARG A 123 -7.50 9.69 -1.13
CA ARG A 123 -7.73 11.13 -1.21
C ARG A 123 -7.48 11.67 -2.63
N VAL A 124 -7.91 12.91 -2.88
CA VAL A 124 -7.52 13.66 -4.09
C VAL A 124 -6.04 14.03 -4.06
N ALA A 125 -5.51 14.42 -5.22
CA ALA A 125 -4.14 14.90 -5.34
C ALA A 125 -3.87 16.06 -4.35
N PRO A 126 -2.70 16.08 -3.69
CA PRO A 126 -2.32 17.18 -2.83
C PRO A 126 -2.20 18.50 -3.61
N LEU A 127 -2.36 19.62 -2.92
CA LEU A 127 -2.13 20.93 -3.52
C LEU A 127 -0.65 21.10 -3.87
N LYS A 128 -0.38 21.89 -4.91
CA LYS A 128 1.00 22.29 -5.20
C LYS A 128 1.56 23.07 -4.00
N GLY A 129 2.77 22.73 -3.60
CA GLY A 129 3.42 23.35 -2.43
C GLY A 129 2.98 22.80 -1.07
N THR A 130 2.16 21.74 -1.02
CA THR A 130 1.99 20.98 0.23
C THR A 130 3.36 20.56 0.76
N ASP A 131 3.56 20.72 2.06
CA ASP A 131 4.84 20.46 2.71
C ASP A 131 5.25 18.99 2.56
N THR A 132 6.55 18.76 2.39
CA THR A 132 7.08 17.42 2.12
C THR A 132 6.81 16.44 3.24
N ASN A 133 6.79 16.87 4.50
CA ASN A 133 6.54 15.97 5.62
C ASN A 133 5.09 15.48 5.63
N THR A 134 4.10 16.36 5.40
CA THR A 134 2.69 15.95 5.23
C THR A 134 2.52 14.95 4.10
N ILE A 135 3.21 15.17 2.96
CA ILE A 135 3.17 14.24 1.83
C ILE A 135 3.73 12.87 2.24
N GLU A 136 4.92 12.83 2.85
CA GLU A 136 5.62 11.58 3.18
C GLU A 136 5.00 10.83 4.36
N ASP A 137 4.56 11.54 5.41
CA ASP A 137 4.13 10.95 6.67
C ASP A 137 2.63 10.64 6.71
N ILE A 138 1.81 11.45 6.02
CA ILE A 138 0.35 11.30 6.04
C ILE A 138 -0.14 10.71 4.72
N TYR A 139 0.11 11.39 3.61
CA TYR A 139 -0.54 11.04 2.35
C TYR A 139 0.01 9.74 1.77
N ARG A 140 1.34 9.61 1.76
CA ARG A 140 2.01 8.39 1.29
C ARG A 140 1.67 7.22 2.21
N TYR A 141 1.63 7.42 3.53
CA TYR A 141 1.21 6.38 4.48
C TYR A 141 -0.18 5.84 4.15
N GLN A 142 -1.18 6.72 4.04
CA GLN A 142 -2.56 6.33 3.73
C GLN A 142 -2.64 5.61 2.38
N ALA A 143 -1.95 6.13 1.36
CA ALA A 143 -1.93 5.52 0.04
C ALA A 143 -1.29 4.13 0.06
N MET A 144 -0.15 3.96 0.74
CA MET A 144 0.53 2.66 0.79
C MET A 144 -0.26 1.59 1.53
N CYS A 145 -1.18 1.94 2.45
CA CYS A 145 -2.11 0.96 3.01
C CYS A 145 -3.05 0.35 1.96
N LEU A 146 -3.41 1.09 0.91
CA LEU A 146 -4.19 0.56 -0.21
C LEU A 146 -3.30 -0.16 -1.22
N LEU A 147 -2.16 0.43 -1.55
CA LEU A 147 -1.25 -0.06 -2.58
C LEU A 147 -0.48 -1.32 -2.16
N SER A 148 -0.49 -1.70 -0.89
CA SER A 148 0.12 -2.95 -0.40
C SER A 148 -0.79 -4.18 -0.56
N ILE A 149 -2.03 -4.01 -1.03
CA ILE A 149 -2.98 -5.11 -1.30
C ILE A 149 -2.67 -5.78 -2.65
N ALA A 150 -2.11 -5.04 -3.62
CA ALA A 150 -1.94 -5.45 -5.02
C ALA A 150 -0.48 -5.35 -5.49
#